data_AF-A0A941U0C6-F1
#
_entry.id   AF-A0A941U0C6-F1
#
_cell.length_a   1.000
_cell.length_b   1.000
_cell.length_c   1.000
_cell.angle_alpha   90.00
_cell.angle_beta   90.00
_cell.angle_gamma   90.00
#
_symmetry.space_group_name_H-M   'P 1'
#
loop_
_entity.id
_entity.type
_entity.pdbx_description
1 polymer ?
#
loop_
_entity_poly.entity_id
_entity_poly.type
_entity_poly.pdbx_seq_one_letter_code
_entity_poly.pdbx_strand_id
1 'polypeptide(L)'
;SRLDVSSRSLFALIEPGSCFAGTFLELALACDRSYMLALPDDAAQAPAIAVGESNFGLYPMATGQSRLQRRFYDEQPALDAVRAKVGMPLDGEAALALGLVTSAPDDIDWPDETRIAIEERVAMSPDALTGMEANLRFNGVETMATRVFGRLTAWQNWIFQRPNAVGDKGALKVYGKGDKAAFDWNRV
;
A
#
# COMPACT_ATOMS: atom_id res chain seq x y z
N SER A 1 6.48 9.13 -2.02
CA SER A 1 5.55 8.37 -1.17
C SER A 1 4.05 8.69 -1.40
N ARG A 2 3.61 9.19 -2.57
CA ARG A 2 2.16 9.47 -2.77
C ARG A 2 1.29 8.21 -2.78
N LEU A 3 1.81 7.12 -3.37
CA LEU A 3 1.13 5.82 -3.42
C LEU A 3 0.81 5.32 -2.01
N ASP A 4 1.78 5.40 -1.10
CA ASP A 4 1.67 4.80 0.23
C ASP A 4 0.59 5.47 1.10
N VAL A 5 0.36 6.78 0.91
CA VAL A 5 -0.65 7.57 1.63
C VAL A 5 -1.98 7.72 0.88
N SER A 6 -2.13 7.08 -0.29
CA SER A 6 -3.36 7.18 -1.08
C SER A 6 -4.47 6.33 -0.45
N SER A 7 -5.69 6.88 -0.36
CA SER A 7 -6.89 6.23 0.17
C SER A 7 -7.53 5.28 -0.86
N ARG A 8 -6.73 4.39 -1.42
CA ARG A 8 -7.13 3.38 -2.41
C ARG A 8 -6.38 2.10 -2.12
N SER A 9 -7.08 0.98 -2.26
CA SER A 9 -6.44 -0.33 -2.33
C SER A 9 -5.55 -0.40 -3.57
N LEU A 10 -4.38 -1.00 -3.42
CA LEU A 10 -3.36 -1.10 -4.46
C LEU A 10 -2.98 -2.57 -4.66
N PHE A 11 -3.28 -3.13 -5.82
CA PHE A 11 -2.84 -4.48 -6.21
C PHE A 11 -1.86 -4.38 -7.39
N ALA A 12 -0.84 -5.22 -7.39
CA ALA A 12 0.03 -5.43 -8.54
C ALA A 12 -0.23 -6.83 -9.11
N LEU A 13 -0.56 -6.88 -10.41
CA LEU A 13 -0.67 -8.11 -11.18
C LEU A 13 0.54 -8.19 -12.11
N ILE A 14 1.41 -9.17 -11.86
CA ILE A 14 2.64 -9.38 -12.61
C ILE A 14 2.36 -10.50 -13.61
N GLU A 15 2.02 -10.09 -14.84
CA GLU A 15 1.56 -10.95 -15.94
C GLU A 15 2.62 -11.07 -17.03
N PRO A 16 2.50 -12.06 -17.94
CA PRO A 16 3.38 -12.21 -19.09
C PRO A 16 3.54 -10.90 -19.88
N GLY A 17 4.79 -10.57 -20.22
CA GLY A 17 5.13 -9.32 -20.91
C GLY A 17 5.23 -8.07 -20.03
N SER A 18 4.98 -8.18 -18.72
CA SER A 18 5.26 -7.11 -17.76
C SER A 18 6.76 -6.90 -17.51
N CYS A 19 7.13 -5.80 -16.82
CA CYS A 19 8.54 -5.43 -16.58
C CYS A 19 8.76 -4.80 -15.20
N PHE A 20 8.37 -5.51 -14.13
CA PHE A 20 8.61 -5.08 -12.74
C PHE A 20 10.09 -5.24 -12.34
N ALA A 21 10.93 -4.37 -12.89
CA ALA A 21 12.37 -4.37 -12.70
C ALA A 21 12.87 -3.01 -12.15
N GLY A 22 13.76 -3.05 -11.15
CA GLY A 22 14.37 -1.84 -10.57
C GLY A 22 13.31 -0.83 -10.12
N THR A 23 13.30 0.37 -10.70
CA THR A 23 12.31 1.41 -10.39
C THR A 23 10.86 0.95 -10.58
N PHE A 24 10.56 0.12 -11.59
CA PHE A 24 9.18 -0.36 -11.80
C PHE A 24 8.74 -1.39 -10.76
N LEU A 25 9.69 -2.10 -10.12
CA LEU A 25 9.37 -2.98 -9.00
C LEU A 25 8.79 -2.21 -7.80
N GLU A 26 9.09 -0.91 -7.63
CA GLU A 26 8.49 -0.09 -6.58
C GLU A 26 6.96 -0.02 -6.66
N LEU A 27 6.37 -0.20 -7.85
CA LEU A 27 4.91 -0.25 -8.00
C LEU A 27 4.35 -1.46 -7.26
N ALA A 28 4.95 -2.64 -7.43
CA ALA A 28 4.53 -3.84 -6.71
C ALA A 28 4.83 -3.76 -5.21
N LEU A 29 5.98 -3.20 -4.83
CA LEU A 29 6.35 -3.05 -3.40
C LEU A 29 5.47 -2.03 -2.65
N ALA A 30 4.84 -1.09 -3.38
CA ALA A 30 3.90 -0.12 -2.82
C ALA A 30 2.50 -0.71 -2.60
N CYS A 31 2.16 -1.79 -3.29
CA CYS A 31 0.85 -2.42 -3.25
C CYS A 31 0.57 -3.12 -1.91
N ASP A 32 -0.72 -3.22 -1.56
CA ASP A 32 -1.20 -3.99 -0.42
C ASP A 32 -1.03 -5.49 -0.66
N ARG A 33 -1.19 -5.91 -1.93
CA ARG A 33 -0.96 -7.27 -2.39
C ARG A 33 -0.31 -7.26 -3.77
N SER A 34 0.54 -8.24 -4.02
CA SER A 34 1.15 -8.48 -5.34
C SER A 34 0.97 -9.94 -5.72
N TYR A 35 0.43 -10.18 -6.90
CA TYR A 35 0.20 -11.51 -7.47
C TYR A 35 1.10 -11.64 -8.70
N MET A 36 1.78 -12.78 -8.84
CA MET A 36 2.67 -13.04 -9.95
C MET A 36 2.37 -14.37 -10.63
N LEU A 37 2.06 -14.34 -11.92
CA LEU A 37 1.64 -15.54 -12.62
C LEU A 37 2.81 -16.52 -12.69
N ALA A 38 2.62 -17.73 -12.17
CA ALA A 38 3.55 -18.83 -12.33
C ALA A 38 3.16 -19.63 -13.59
N LEU A 39 4.12 -19.92 -14.46
CA LEU A 39 3.93 -20.79 -15.63
C LEU A 39 4.97 -21.90 -15.58
N PRO A 40 4.80 -22.92 -14.71
CA PRO A 40 5.79 -23.99 -14.53
C PRO A 40 6.03 -24.78 -15.83
N ASP A 41 5.00 -24.91 -16.67
CA ASP A 41 5.07 -25.62 -17.95
C ASP A 41 5.47 -24.72 -19.15
N ASP A 42 5.54 -23.39 -18.96
CA ASP A 42 5.96 -22.43 -19.99
C ASP A 42 6.84 -21.29 -19.41
N ALA A 43 8.04 -21.67 -18.95
CA ALA A 43 9.00 -20.74 -18.37
C ALA A 43 9.43 -19.61 -19.32
N ALA A 44 9.25 -19.76 -20.64
CA ALA A 44 9.60 -18.73 -21.61
C ALA A 44 8.58 -17.58 -21.64
N GLN A 45 7.32 -17.88 -21.32
CA GLN A 45 6.25 -16.88 -21.18
C GLN A 45 6.08 -16.39 -19.74
N ALA A 46 6.64 -17.10 -18.76
CA ALA A 46 6.57 -16.72 -17.35
C ALA A 46 7.11 -15.28 -17.14
N PRO A 47 6.37 -14.39 -16.48
CA PRO A 47 6.90 -13.09 -16.13
C PRO A 47 8.02 -13.22 -15.11
N ALA A 48 8.89 -12.21 -15.07
CA ALA A 48 9.94 -12.11 -14.08
C ALA A 48 9.93 -10.73 -13.42
N ILE A 49 10.26 -10.69 -12.13
CA ILE A 49 10.65 -9.46 -11.45
C ILE A 49 12.16 -9.39 -11.31
N ALA A 50 12.72 -8.19 -11.22
CA ALA A 50 14.15 -8.01 -10.97
C ALA A 50 14.37 -6.90 -9.94
N VAL A 51 15.05 -7.24 -8.85
CA VAL A 51 15.43 -6.26 -7.84
C VAL A 51 16.66 -5.50 -8.34
N GLY A 52 16.62 -4.18 -8.27
CA GLY A 52 17.75 -3.30 -8.58
C GLY A 52 18.24 -2.53 -7.34
N GLU A 53 19.42 -1.91 -7.44
CA GLU A 53 19.98 -1.10 -6.35
C GLU A 53 19.05 0.05 -5.91
N SER A 54 18.25 0.58 -6.84
CA SER A 54 17.25 1.62 -6.54
C SER A 54 16.23 1.21 -5.48
N ASN A 55 15.92 -0.09 -5.37
CA ASN A 55 14.91 -0.61 -4.43
C ASN A 55 15.36 -0.56 -2.96
N PHE A 56 16.64 -0.31 -2.70
CA PHE A 56 17.23 -0.29 -1.36
C PHE A 56 17.41 1.11 -0.77
N GLY A 57 16.71 2.13 -1.30
CA GLY A 57 16.68 3.45 -0.66
C GLY A 57 16.57 4.66 -1.57
N LEU A 58 16.55 4.48 -2.90
CA LEU A 58 16.44 5.64 -3.82
C LEU A 58 15.06 6.33 -3.71
N TYR A 59 14.01 5.55 -3.39
CA TYR A 59 12.62 6.02 -3.32
C TYR A 59 12.01 5.79 -1.94
N PRO A 60 12.46 6.51 -0.90
CA PRO A 60 11.95 6.28 0.44
C PRO A 60 10.45 6.61 0.56
N MET A 61 9.78 5.85 1.40
CA MET A 61 8.44 6.17 1.91
C MET A 61 8.51 7.39 2.84
N ALA A 62 7.34 7.92 3.25
CA ALA A 62 7.27 8.99 4.26
C ALA A 62 7.84 8.57 5.63
N THR A 63 8.03 7.26 5.87
CA THR A 63 8.74 6.71 7.04
C THR A 63 10.26 6.91 6.96
N GLY A 64 10.80 7.27 5.79
CA GLY A 64 12.23 7.34 5.52
C GLY A 64 12.86 6.01 5.10
N GLN A 65 12.11 4.90 5.17
CA GLN A 65 12.56 3.57 4.76
C GLN A 65 12.32 3.33 3.27
N SER A 66 13.11 2.47 2.64
CA SER A 66 12.71 1.82 1.38
C SER A 66 11.50 0.90 1.59
N ARG A 67 10.77 0.58 0.52
CA ARG A 67 9.62 -0.33 0.64
C ARG A 67 10.02 -1.76 0.98
N LEU A 68 11.21 -2.20 0.57
CA LEU A 68 11.78 -3.49 0.97
C LEU A 68 12.04 -3.52 2.48
N GLN A 69 12.73 -2.50 3.01
CA GLN A 69 12.94 -2.36 4.46
C GLN A 69 11.62 -2.38 5.23
N ARG A 70 10.63 -1.61 4.78
CA ARG A 70 9.30 -1.59 5.39
C ARG A 70 8.64 -2.97 5.32
N ARG A 71 8.67 -3.64 4.18
CA ARG A 71 8.04 -4.96 3.96
C ARG A 71 8.62 -6.04 4.86
N PHE A 72 9.94 -6.04 5.05
CA PHE A 72 10.66 -7.02 5.87
C PHE A 72 10.98 -6.51 7.27
N TYR A 73 10.34 -5.43 7.74
CA TYR A 73 10.54 -4.88 9.08
C TYR A 73 12.01 -4.60 9.45
N ASP A 74 12.83 -4.17 8.48
CA ASP A 74 14.29 -4.00 8.61
C ASP A 74 15.05 -5.27 9.06
N GLU A 75 14.47 -6.47 8.86
CA GLU A 75 15.14 -7.72 9.17
C GLU A 75 16.28 -8.01 8.18
N GLN A 76 17.51 -7.84 8.67
CA GLN A 76 18.72 -7.95 7.86
C GLN A 76 18.85 -9.26 7.09
N PRO A 77 18.54 -10.46 7.65
CA PRO A 77 18.65 -11.72 6.91
C PRO A 77 17.76 -11.77 5.65
N ALA A 78 16.54 -11.24 5.73
CA ALA A 78 15.62 -11.20 4.60
C ALA A 78 16.10 -10.18 3.55
N LEU A 79 16.54 -9.01 3.99
CA LEU A 79 17.08 -7.98 3.10
C LEU A 79 18.36 -8.43 2.39
N ASP A 80 19.23 -9.16 3.07
CA ASP A 80 20.46 -9.74 2.50
C ASP A 80 20.14 -10.83 1.48
N ALA A 81 19.15 -11.68 1.74
CA ALA A 81 18.70 -12.70 0.80
C ALA A 81 18.17 -12.07 -0.50
N VAL A 82 17.39 -10.99 -0.39
CA VAL A 82 16.91 -10.21 -1.55
C VAL A 82 18.09 -9.52 -2.25
N ARG A 83 19.02 -8.92 -1.50
CA ARG A 83 20.19 -8.24 -2.06
C ARG A 83 21.12 -9.20 -2.83
N ALA A 84 21.25 -10.45 -2.37
CA ALA A 84 22.01 -11.48 -3.06
C ALA A 84 21.45 -11.85 -4.45
N LYS A 85 20.22 -11.43 -4.77
CA LYS A 85 19.52 -11.70 -6.03
C LYS A 85 19.38 -10.45 -6.93
N VAL A 86 20.05 -9.35 -6.58
CA VAL A 86 20.01 -8.12 -7.39
C VAL A 86 20.44 -8.38 -8.83
N GLY A 87 19.68 -7.83 -9.77
CA GLY A 87 19.89 -7.97 -11.21
C GLY A 87 19.51 -9.34 -11.79
N MET A 88 19.14 -10.32 -10.97
CA MET A 88 18.67 -11.62 -11.44
C MET A 88 17.17 -11.56 -11.76
N PRO A 89 16.72 -12.15 -12.88
CA PRO A 89 15.30 -12.38 -13.10
C PRO A 89 14.81 -13.43 -12.10
N LEU A 90 13.71 -13.12 -11.42
CA LEU A 90 13.05 -14.00 -10.46
C LEU A 90 11.67 -14.34 -11.01
N ASP A 91 11.38 -15.63 -11.17
CA ASP A 91 10.06 -16.15 -11.51
C ASP A 91 9.12 -16.11 -10.29
N GLY A 92 7.87 -16.57 -10.47
CA GLY A 92 6.86 -16.56 -9.43
C GLY A 92 7.28 -17.32 -8.16
N GLU A 93 7.87 -18.52 -8.31
CA GLU A 93 8.32 -19.34 -7.19
C GLU A 93 9.47 -18.66 -6.42
N ALA A 94 10.49 -18.18 -7.13
CA ALA A 94 11.63 -17.51 -6.51
C ALA A 94 11.22 -16.19 -5.84
N ALA A 95 10.33 -15.42 -6.48
CA ALA A 95 9.79 -14.19 -5.92
C ALA A 95 8.96 -14.45 -4.65
N LEU A 96 8.13 -15.50 -4.64
CA LEU A 96 7.33 -15.88 -3.49
C LEU A 96 8.21 -16.40 -2.33
N ALA A 97 9.20 -17.23 -2.63
CA ALA A 97 10.14 -17.77 -1.64
C ALA A 97 10.97 -16.68 -0.95
N LEU A 98 11.33 -15.61 -1.67
CA LEU A 98 11.97 -14.42 -1.10
C LEU A 98 10.97 -13.47 -0.43
N GLY A 99 9.68 -13.79 -0.48
CA GLY A 99 8.61 -12.96 0.05
C GLY A 99 8.48 -11.62 -0.67
N LEU A 100 8.84 -11.50 -1.95
CA LEU A 100 8.69 -10.26 -2.74
C LEU A 100 7.27 -10.08 -3.30
N VAL A 101 6.54 -11.19 -3.46
CA VAL A 101 5.12 -11.20 -3.85
C VAL A 101 4.25 -11.77 -2.74
N THR A 102 2.95 -11.51 -2.79
CA THR A 102 1.98 -12.06 -1.83
C THR A 102 1.62 -13.50 -2.18
N SER A 103 1.42 -13.79 -3.47
CA SER A 103 1.07 -15.10 -4.00
C SER A 103 1.62 -15.26 -5.41
N ALA A 104 1.87 -16.50 -5.82
CA ALA A 104 2.27 -16.85 -7.17
C ALA A 104 1.41 -18.01 -7.73
N PRO A 105 0.12 -17.76 -8.06
CA PRO A 105 -0.75 -18.79 -8.59
C PRO A 105 -0.32 -19.22 -9.99
N ASP A 106 -0.58 -20.49 -10.32
CA ASP A 106 -0.40 -21.00 -11.68
C ASP A 106 -1.50 -20.50 -12.63
N ASP A 107 -1.43 -20.89 -13.90
CA ASP A 107 -2.41 -20.50 -14.92
C ASP A 107 -3.82 -21.07 -14.70
N ILE A 108 -3.94 -22.15 -13.93
CA ILE A 108 -5.23 -22.75 -13.57
C ILE A 108 -5.92 -21.90 -12.50
N ASP A 109 -5.19 -21.51 -11.45
CA ASP A 109 -5.73 -20.79 -10.31
C ASP A 109 -5.79 -19.26 -10.52
N TRP A 110 -4.93 -18.71 -11.38
CA TRP A 110 -4.78 -17.26 -11.59
C TRP A 110 -6.10 -16.51 -11.85
N PRO A 111 -6.97 -16.94 -12.79
CA PRO A 111 -8.17 -16.19 -13.12
C PRO A 111 -9.14 -16.08 -11.94
N ASP A 112 -9.21 -17.13 -11.11
CA ASP A 112 -10.13 -17.16 -9.98
C ASP A 112 -9.54 -16.46 -8.74
N GLU A 113 -8.27 -16.70 -8.40
CA GLU A 113 -7.65 -16.07 -7.22
C GLU A 113 -7.60 -14.54 -7.36
N THR A 114 -7.18 -14.03 -8.52
CA THR A 114 -7.11 -12.58 -8.75
C THR A 114 -8.49 -11.93 -8.80
N ARG A 115 -9.45 -12.58 -9.47
CA ARG A 115 -10.85 -12.11 -9.53
C ARG A 115 -11.47 -12.06 -8.14
N ILE A 116 -11.39 -13.13 -7.36
CA ILE A 116 -11.95 -13.19 -6.00
C ILE A 116 -11.31 -12.11 -5.12
N ALA A 117 -9.98 -11.95 -5.17
CA ALA A 117 -9.30 -10.94 -4.38
C ALA A 117 -9.76 -9.51 -4.72
N ILE A 118 -10.08 -9.24 -5.99
CA ILE A 118 -10.62 -7.95 -6.45
C ILE A 118 -12.10 -7.80 -6.05
N GLU A 119 -12.92 -8.81 -6.26
CA GLU A 119 -14.35 -8.81 -5.90
C GLU A 119 -14.53 -8.58 -4.39
N GLU A 120 -13.76 -9.26 -3.56
CA GLU A 120 -13.73 -9.03 -2.10
C GLU A 120 -13.39 -7.58 -1.78
N ARG A 121 -12.41 -6.99 -2.50
CA ARG A 121 -12.01 -5.60 -2.28
C ARG A 121 -13.09 -4.60 -2.65
N VAL A 122 -13.85 -4.89 -3.69
CA VAL A 122 -15.00 -4.07 -4.12
C VAL A 122 -16.20 -4.24 -3.18
N ALA A 123 -16.37 -5.42 -2.58
CA ALA A 123 -17.50 -5.71 -1.69
C ALA A 123 -17.34 -5.15 -0.26
N MET A 124 -16.12 -4.83 0.18
CA MET A 124 -15.85 -4.31 1.52
C MET A 124 -16.12 -2.80 1.65
N SER A 125 -16.37 -2.35 2.88
CA SER A 125 -16.53 -0.91 3.18
C SER A 125 -15.24 -0.14 2.84
N PRO A 126 -15.31 0.90 1.99
CA PRO A 126 -14.13 1.68 1.61
C PRO A 126 -13.52 2.44 2.80
N ASP A 127 -14.33 2.80 3.80
CA ASP A 127 -13.85 3.45 5.03
C ASP A 127 -12.99 2.50 5.85
N ALA A 128 -13.44 1.25 6.00
CA ALA A 128 -12.71 0.21 6.71
C ALA A 128 -11.41 -0.16 5.98
N LEU A 129 -11.47 -0.28 4.65
CA LEU A 129 -10.28 -0.56 3.84
C LEU A 129 -9.24 0.55 3.95
N THR A 130 -9.66 1.82 3.84
CA THR A 130 -8.74 2.96 3.97
C THR A 130 -8.09 2.99 5.36
N GLY A 131 -8.86 2.73 6.42
CA GLY A 131 -8.34 2.64 7.78
C GLY A 131 -7.33 1.49 7.94
N MET A 132 -7.66 0.30 7.44
CA MET A 132 -6.77 -0.87 7.48
C MET A 132 -5.46 -0.61 6.72
N GLU A 133 -5.54 -0.10 5.49
CA GLU A 133 -4.39 0.21 4.63
C GLU A 133 -3.46 1.24 5.28
N ALA A 134 -4.03 2.31 5.87
CA ALA A 134 -3.26 3.32 6.57
C ALA A 134 -2.48 2.76 7.77
N ASN A 135 -2.96 1.69 8.42
CA ASN A 135 -2.25 1.03 9.51
C ASN A 135 -1.22 0.00 9.01
N LEU A 136 -1.60 -0.86 8.07
CA LEU A 136 -0.72 -1.93 7.58
C LEU A 136 0.45 -1.40 6.76
N ARG A 137 0.27 -0.31 6.01
CA ARG A 137 1.36 0.28 5.23
C ARG A 137 2.38 1.01 6.11
N PHE A 138 1.96 1.58 7.23
CA PHE A 138 2.80 2.31 8.19
C PHE A 138 3.02 1.45 9.44
N ASN A 139 3.72 0.34 9.25
CA ASN A 139 3.79 -0.82 10.14
C ASN A 139 4.76 -0.70 11.34
N GLY A 140 5.15 0.50 11.76
CA GLY A 140 5.95 0.66 12.98
C GLY A 140 6.59 2.04 13.17
N VAL A 141 7.46 2.46 12.25
CA VAL A 141 8.24 3.69 12.42
C VAL A 141 7.41 4.94 12.12
N GLU A 142 7.49 5.93 13.03
CA GLU A 142 6.81 7.22 12.91
C GLU A 142 7.81 8.37 12.70
N THR A 143 7.56 9.21 11.71
CA THR A 143 8.28 10.46 11.40
C THR A 143 7.34 11.66 11.54
N MET A 144 7.86 12.87 11.34
CA MET A 144 7.00 14.06 11.25
C MET A 144 5.95 13.90 10.14
N ALA A 145 6.32 13.36 8.97
CA ALA A 145 5.43 13.21 7.83
C ALA A 145 4.33 12.17 8.11
N THR A 146 4.67 11.00 8.67
CA THR A 146 3.67 9.98 9.01
C THR A 146 2.74 10.45 10.12
N ARG A 147 3.22 11.23 11.10
CA ARG A 147 2.38 11.86 12.12
C ARG A 147 1.41 12.90 11.53
N VAL A 148 1.80 13.59 10.46
CA VAL A 148 0.91 14.50 9.72
C VAL A 148 -0.21 13.69 9.04
N PHE A 149 0.12 12.64 8.28
CA PHE A 149 -0.87 11.82 7.56
C PHE A 149 -1.67 10.86 8.45
N GLY A 150 -1.13 10.46 9.59
CA GLY A 150 -1.76 9.61 10.59
C GLY A 150 -2.41 10.46 11.68
N ARG A 151 -1.70 10.69 12.79
CA ARG A 151 -2.22 11.38 13.98
C ARG A 151 -3.00 12.67 13.67
N LEU A 152 -2.39 13.62 12.95
CA LEU A 152 -3.04 14.91 12.70
C LEU A 152 -4.23 14.76 11.74
N THR A 153 -4.02 14.12 10.59
CA THR A 153 -5.04 14.01 9.54
C THR A 153 -6.23 13.13 9.98
N ALA A 154 -6.01 12.04 10.71
CA ALA A 154 -7.10 11.18 11.18
C ALA A 154 -8.03 11.91 12.17
N TRP A 155 -7.46 12.65 13.13
CA TRP A 155 -8.24 13.50 14.03
C TRP A 155 -8.98 14.61 13.28
N GLN A 156 -8.32 15.22 12.29
CA GLN A 156 -8.94 16.24 11.45
C GLN A 156 -10.10 15.67 10.62
N ASN A 157 -9.95 14.48 10.05
CA ASN A 157 -11.00 13.80 9.27
C ASN A 157 -12.23 13.51 10.14
N TRP A 158 -12.02 13.07 11.39
CA TRP A 158 -13.11 12.87 12.34
C TRP A 158 -13.85 14.18 12.67
N ILE A 159 -13.12 15.29 12.85
CA ILE A 159 -13.73 16.63 13.05
C ILE A 159 -14.54 17.03 11.81
N PHE A 160 -14.01 16.82 10.61
CA PHE A 160 -14.65 17.22 9.35
C PHE A 160 -15.92 16.45 9.01
N GLN A 161 -16.18 15.31 9.64
CA GLN A 161 -17.42 14.56 9.45
C GLN A 161 -18.49 14.89 10.50
N ARG A 162 -18.24 15.85 11.41
CA ARG A 162 -19.15 16.16 12.53
C ARG A 162 -19.86 17.52 12.38
N PRO A 163 -21.10 17.63 12.88
CA PRO A 163 -21.95 18.81 12.67
C PRO A 163 -21.38 20.09 13.31
N ASN A 164 -20.62 20.00 14.40
CA ASN A 164 -19.96 21.17 15.01
C ASN A 164 -19.07 21.93 14.01
N ALA A 165 -18.40 21.23 13.09
CA ALA A 165 -17.57 21.85 12.06
C ALA A 165 -18.36 22.21 10.80
N VAL A 166 -19.03 21.21 10.20
CA VAL A 166 -19.57 21.29 8.82
C VAL A 166 -21.11 21.38 8.73
N GLY A 167 -21.82 21.30 9.86
CA GLY A 167 -23.29 21.36 9.90
C GLY A 167 -23.83 22.75 9.53
N ASP A 168 -25.15 22.86 9.33
CA ASP A 168 -25.81 24.11 8.86
C ASP A 168 -25.59 25.32 9.78
N LYS A 169 -25.51 25.07 11.10
CA LYS A 169 -25.11 26.06 12.12
C LYS A 169 -23.71 25.78 12.70
N GLY A 170 -22.90 25.00 11.99
CA GLY A 170 -21.53 24.66 12.37
C GLY A 170 -20.56 25.82 12.12
N ALA A 171 -19.36 25.74 12.72
CA ALA A 171 -18.37 26.81 12.74
C ALA A 171 -18.01 27.33 11.33
N LEU A 172 -17.87 26.44 10.34
CA LEU A 172 -17.46 26.84 9.00
C LEU A 172 -18.56 27.61 8.25
N LYS A 173 -19.83 27.23 8.41
CA LYS A 173 -20.93 27.81 7.64
C LYS A 173 -21.45 29.15 8.20
N VAL A 174 -21.20 29.45 9.48
CA VAL A 174 -21.62 30.72 10.11
C VAL A 174 -20.56 31.81 10.02
N TYR A 175 -19.33 31.46 9.59
CA TYR A 175 -18.27 32.44 9.39
C TYR A 175 -18.72 33.56 8.44
N GLY A 176 -18.56 34.81 8.88
CA GLY A 176 -18.96 36.01 8.12
C GLY A 176 -20.44 36.36 8.14
N LYS A 177 -21.32 35.59 8.79
CA LYS A 177 -22.78 35.86 8.83
C LYS A 177 -23.25 36.70 10.04
N GLY A 178 -22.40 36.85 11.07
CA GLY A 178 -22.79 37.49 12.33
C GLY A 178 -23.54 36.57 13.31
N ASP A 179 -23.85 35.34 12.90
CA ASP A 179 -24.50 34.32 13.72
C ASP A 179 -23.49 33.57 14.60
N LYS A 180 -23.93 33.13 15.79
CA LYS A 180 -23.14 32.23 16.65
C LYS A 180 -23.31 30.78 16.20
N ALA A 181 -22.21 30.02 16.20
CA ALA A 181 -22.24 28.58 15.95
C ALA A 181 -23.01 27.84 17.06
N ALA A 182 -23.70 26.76 16.70
CA ALA A 182 -24.37 25.86 17.63
C ALA A 182 -23.55 24.57 17.78
N PHE A 183 -23.00 24.34 18.97
CA PHE A 183 -22.18 23.18 19.26
C PHE A 183 -22.90 22.19 20.19
N ASP A 184 -22.70 20.90 19.92
CA ASP A 184 -22.82 19.86 20.94
C ASP A 184 -21.58 19.93 21.84
N TRP A 185 -21.79 20.14 23.13
CA TRP A 185 -20.75 20.35 24.15
C TRP A 185 -20.27 19.05 24.81
N ASN A 186 -20.89 17.91 24.49
CA ASN A 186 -20.47 16.63 25.02
C ASN A 186 -19.12 16.22 24.43
N ARG A 187 -18.26 15.63 25.27
CA ARG A 187 -17.00 15.00 24.83
C ARG A 187 -17.30 13.62 24.23
N VAL A 188 -16.36 13.12 23.41
CA VAL A 188 -16.37 11.78 22.81
C VAL A 188 -15.15 11.02 23.30
#